data_AF-A0A7W7N1D4-F1
#
_entry.id   AF-A0A7W7N1D4-F1
#
_cell.length_a   1.000
_cell.length_b   1.000
_cell.length_c   1.000
_cell.angle_alpha   90.00
_cell.angle_beta   90.00
_cell.angle_gamma   90.00
#
_symmetry.space_group_name_H-M   'P 1'
#
loop_
_entity.id
_entity.type
_entity.pdbx_description
1 polymer ?
#
loop_
_entity_poly.entity_id
_entity_poly.type
_entity_poly.pdbx_seq_one_letter_code
_entity_poly.pdbx_strand_id
1 'polypeptide(L)'
;MTTVVLVLLCLAIAGRELYLASDKRLPRAQAELRDLRGQLSELARRHEALKTVVDEATEPAGIPIPPPQPEGPPTEVLDGLESLSGRVERLEKQFGELSDEVAALDLDRDAQRALARSLDAVEQDVLELRREMLDRLDREEGVVAGVLLSEEGEAEALLADAYERAAAEYGLRPRVRAAYTAAAAGAYRGTVYHLSGRRPEVLAEDLFTFVRGLYDPRDPSALNALLTELAALRGGGVAQFGPFTAVSTQTALVCGVLPEEGTPPAEPWQLVDRIRELPPDRQSDLSWLRTAD
;
A
#
# COMPACT_ATOMS: atom_id res chain seq x y z
N MET A 1 0.21 -19.43 17.64
CA MET A 1 -0.40 -18.23 17.02
C MET A 1 0.36 -16.94 17.35
N THR A 2 0.88 -16.76 18.56
CA THR A 2 1.63 -15.54 18.98
C THR A 2 2.97 -15.33 18.25
N THR A 3 3.67 -16.40 17.87
CA THR A 3 4.95 -16.32 17.14
C THR A 3 4.80 -15.82 15.70
N VAL A 4 3.72 -16.22 15.01
CA VAL A 4 3.44 -15.77 13.64
C VAL A 4 3.08 -14.29 13.61
N VAL A 5 2.30 -13.82 14.59
CA VAL A 5 1.97 -12.39 14.73
C VAL A 5 3.22 -11.55 14.98
N LEU A 6 4.13 -12.01 15.83
CA LEU A 6 5.40 -11.32 16.08
C LEU A 6 6.29 -11.27 14.84
N VAL A 7 6.38 -12.36 14.08
CA VAL A 7 7.17 -12.40 12.84
C VAL A 7 6.59 -11.43 11.81
N LEU A 8 5.27 -11.40 11.61
CA LEU A 8 4.62 -10.48 10.69
C LEU A 8 4.75 -9.01 11.12
N LEU A 9 4.66 -8.73 12.43
CA LEU A 9 4.86 -7.39 12.98
C LEU A 9 6.31 -6.92 12.76
N CYS A 10 7.30 -7.79 13.02
CA CYS A 10 8.70 -7.50 12.77
C CYS A 10 8.98 -7.24 11.29
N LEU A 11 8.36 -8.01 10.38
CA LEU A 11 8.51 -7.82 8.94
C LEU A 11 7.88 -6.51 8.47
N ALA A 12 6.71 -6.14 8.99
CA ALA A 12 6.02 -4.89 8.67
C ALA A 12 6.81 -3.67 9.17
N ILE A 13 7.36 -3.73 10.39
CA ILE A 13 8.20 -2.66 10.96
C ILE A 13 9.51 -2.54 10.17
N ALA A 14 10.16 -3.66 9.85
CA ALA A 14 11.38 -3.66 9.05
C ALA A 14 11.15 -3.12 7.62
N GLY A 15 10.04 -3.49 6.99
CA GLY A 15 9.64 -2.98 5.67
C GLY A 15 9.37 -1.48 5.67
N ARG A 16 8.72 -0.96 6.72
CA ARG A 16 8.44 0.49 6.87
C ARG A 16 9.72 1.30 7.10
N GLU A 17 10.63 0.82 7.93
CA GLU A 17 11.92 1.49 8.17
C GLU A 17 12.82 1.45 6.93
N LEU A 18 12.81 0.34 6.19
CA LEU A 18 13.53 0.23 4.91
C LEU A 18 12.94 1.18 3.86
N TYR A 19 11.61 1.28 3.75
CA TYR A 19 10.94 2.20 2.84
C TYR A 19 11.26 3.66 3.17
N LEU A 20 11.23 4.05 4.46
CA LEU A 20 11.57 5.40 4.90
C LEU A 20 13.07 5.74 4.74
N ALA A 21 13.96 4.76 4.91
CA ALA A 21 15.37 4.93 4.63
C ALA A 21 15.63 5.10 3.12
N SER A 22 14.90 4.38 2.28
CA SER A 22 14.97 4.46 0.82
C SER A 22 14.49 5.82 0.31
N ASP A 23 13.33 6.27 0.81
CA ASP A 23 12.70 7.54 0.42
C ASP A 23 13.51 8.77 0.84
N LYS A 24 14.29 8.69 1.92
CA LYS A 24 15.23 9.76 2.31
C LYS A 24 16.55 9.72 1.54
N ARG A 25 16.98 8.54 1.09
CA ARG A 25 18.23 8.36 0.31
C ARG A 25 18.05 8.77 -1.14
N LEU A 26 16.86 8.58 -1.73
CA LEU A 26 16.58 8.92 -3.13
C LEU A 26 16.76 10.43 -3.46
N PRO A 27 16.20 11.39 -2.72
CA PRO A 27 16.39 12.81 -2.99
C PRO A 27 17.81 13.31 -2.66
N ARG A 28 18.48 12.71 -1.67
CA ARG A 28 19.91 12.99 -1.37
C ARG A 28 20.84 12.52 -2.50
N ALA A 29 20.65 11.29 -2.98
CA ALA A 29 21.42 10.76 -4.11
C ALA A 29 21.16 11.57 -5.39
N GLN A 30 19.95 12.08 -5.61
CA GLN A 30 19.66 12.95 -6.74
C GLN A 30 20.30 14.34 -6.61
N ALA A 31 20.41 14.89 -5.41
CA ALA A 31 21.10 16.15 -5.16
C ALA A 31 22.61 16.00 -5.38
N GLU A 32 23.22 14.94 -4.86
CA GLU A 32 24.64 14.62 -5.06
C GLU A 32 24.96 14.36 -6.55
N LEU A 33 24.09 13.67 -7.29
CA LEU A 33 24.25 13.50 -8.74
C LEU A 33 24.18 14.82 -9.52
N ARG A 34 23.38 15.80 -9.08
CA ARG A 34 23.35 17.13 -9.70
C ARG A 34 24.63 17.91 -9.40
N ASP A 35 25.13 17.81 -8.17
CA ASP A 35 26.35 18.49 -7.75
C ASP A 35 27.58 17.91 -8.46
N LEU A 36 27.69 16.58 -8.55
CA LEU A 36 28.76 15.90 -9.30
C LEU A 36 28.72 16.23 -10.79
N ARG A 37 27.52 16.32 -11.41
CA ARG A 37 27.38 16.79 -12.79
C ARG A 37 27.81 18.25 -12.96
N GLY A 38 27.54 19.09 -11.97
CA GLY A 38 28.04 20.47 -11.91
C GLY A 38 29.57 20.51 -11.89
N GLN A 39 30.19 19.77 -10.97
CA GLN A 39 31.64 19.67 -10.84
C GLN A 39 32.32 19.13 -12.10
N LEU A 40 31.73 18.11 -12.75
CA LEU A 40 32.22 17.60 -14.04
C LEU A 40 32.13 18.64 -15.16
N SER A 41 31.03 19.40 -15.24
CA SER A 41 30.88 20.46 -16.24
C SER A 41 31.89 21.60 -16.04
N GLU A 42 32.21 21.90 -14.78
CA GLU A 42 33.19 22.92 -14.43
C GLU A 42 34.62 22.44 -14.72
N LEU A 43 34.94 21.18 -14.40
CA LEU A 43 36.20 20.55 -14.75
C LEU A 43 36.39 20.45 -16.27
N ALA A 44 35.34 20.10 -17.01
CA ALA A 44 35.36 20.10 -18.47
C ALA A 44 35.66 21.49 -19.04
N ARG A 45 35.02 22.54 -18.52
CA ARG A 45 35.31 23.93 -18.91
C ARG A 45 36.74 24.36 -18.57
N ARG A 46 37.24 23.99 -17.39
CA ARG A 46 38.63 24.29 -17.00
C ARG A 46 39.63 23.56 -17.89
N HIS A 47 39.33 22.31 -18.26
CA HIS A 47 40.15 21.53 -19.18
C HIS A 47 40.15 22.14 -20.57
N GLU A 48 38.99 22.57 -21.09
CA GLU A 48 38.89 23.24 -22.38
C GLU A 48 39.63 24.59 -22.39
N ALA A 49 39.53 25.38 -21.32
CA ALA A 49 40.28 26.63 -21.17
C ALA A 49 41.81 26.41 -21.05
N LEU A 50 42.24 25.36 -20.36
CA LEU A 50 43.66 24.97 -20.31
C LEU A 50 44.15 24.51 -21.68
N LYS A 51 43.32 23.75 -22.40
CA LYS A 51 43.62 23.29 -23.75
C LYS A 51 43.76 24.45 -24.72
N THR A 52 42.88 25.46 -24.67
CA THR A 52 43.02 26.65 -25.52
C THR A 52 44.29 27.44 -25.21
N VAL A 53 44.70 27.56 -23.94
CA VAL A 53 45.96 28.22 -23.56
C VAL A 53 47.18 27.45 -24.04
N VAL A 54 47.14 26.11 -24.00
CA VAL A 54 48.21 25.24 -24.53
C VAL A 54 48.26 25.30 -26.06
N ASP A 55 47.10 25.33 -26.72
CA ASP A 55 47.01 25.44 -28.18
C ASP A 55 47.49 26.83 -28.66
N GLU A 56 47.16 27.93 -27.94
CA GLU A 56 47.69 29.28 -28.18
C GLU A 56 49.20 29.38 -27.94
N ALA A 57 49.72 28.66 -26.94
CA ALA A 57 51.17 28.55 -26.71
C ALA A 57 51.89 27.69 -27.78
N THR A 58 51.14 26.94 -28.58
CA THR A 58 51.66 26.05 -29.64
C THR A 58 51.53 26.67 -31.05
N GLU A 59 50.98 27.88 -31.19
CA GLU A 59 51.01 28.60 -32.48
C GLU A 59 52.44 29.08 -32.82
N PRO A 60 52.94 28.79 -34.04
CA PRO A 60 54.33 29.06 -34.40
C PRO A 60 54.51 30.53 -34.80
N ALA A 61 54.83 31.39 -33.83
CA ALA A 61 55.38 32.71 -34.12
C ALA A 61 56.83 32.57 -34.58
N GLY A 62 57.04 32.53 -35.90
CA GLY A 62 58.38 32.58 -36.49
C GLY A 62 59.00 33.97 -36.42
N ILE A 63 60.03 34.18 -35.59
CA ILE A 63 61.12 35.16 -35.79
C ILE A 63 62.41 34.61 -35.11
N PRO A 64 63.64 35.03 -35.48
CA PRO A 64 64.72 34.17 -35.95
C PRO A 64 65.71 33.76 -34.84
N ILE A 65 66.34 32.60 -35.05
CA ILE A 65 67.38 31.99 -34.21
C ILE A 65 68.66 32.86 -34.17
N PRO A 66 69.21 33.19 -32.99
CA PRO A 66 70.66 33.32 -32.78
C PRO A 66 71.23 32.00 -32.17
N PRO A 67 72.52 31.70 -32.39
CA PRO A 67 73.10 30.36 -32.23
C PRO A 67 73.32 29.95 -30.74
N PRO A 68 73.65 28.67 -30.47
CA PRO A 68 73.18 27.95 -29.30
C PRO A 68 74.01 28.22 -28.05
N GLN A 69 73.33 28.35 -26.91
CA GLN A 69 73.92 28.12 -25.60
C GLN A 69 73.45 26.76 -25.08
N PRO A 70 74.34 25.89 -24.56
CA PRO A 70 73.97 24.58 -24.08
C PRO A 70 73.53 24.71 -22.62
N GLU A 71 72.24 24.94 -22.40
CA GLU A 71 71.62 24.66 -21.12
C GLU A 71 70.64 23.53 -21.33
N GLY A 72 70.88 22.43 -20.61
CA GLY A 72 70.08 21.21 -20.69
C GLY A 72 68.60 21.48 -20.40
N PRO A 73 67.70 20.54 -20.76
CA PRO A 73 66.28 20.73 -20.55
C PRO A 73 66.04 21.08 -19.08
N PRO A 74 65.24 22.12 -18.75
CA PRO A 74 64.98 22.46 -17.37
C PRO A 74 64.31 21.26 -16.71
N THR A 75 65.01 20.65 -15.77
CA THR A 75 64.57 19.48 -15.00
C THR A 75 63.20 19.70 -14.37
N GLU A 76 62.84 20.95 -14.08
CA GLU A 76 61.52 21.36 -13.57
C GLU A 76 60.34 21.05 -14.52
N VAL A 77 60.54 21.11 -15.84
CA VAL A 77 59.47 20.82 -16.82
C VAL A 77 59.28 19.31 -16.99
N LEU A 78 60.38 18.54 -16.92
CA LEU A 78 60.34 17.08 -16.91
C LEU A 78 59.73 16.54 -15.60
N ASP A 79 60.11 17.10 -14.45
CA ASP A 79 59.52 16.77 -13.14
C ASP A 79 58.01 17.12 -13.07
N GLY A 80 57.61 18.23 -13.69
CA GLY A 80 56.21 18.63 -13.81
C GLY A 80 55.39 17.65 -14.66
N LEU A 81 55.94 17.18 -15.79
CA LEU A 81 55.31 16.16 -16.64
C LEU A 81 55.21 14.80 -15.94
N GLU A 82 56.23 14.41 -15.18
CA GLU A 82 56.23 13.16 -14.40
C GLU A 82 55.18 13.19 -13.27
N SER A 83 55.06 14.33 -12.59
CA SER A 83 54.01 14.59 -11.59
C SER A 83 52.60 14.56 -12.19
N LEU A 84 52.42 15.15 -13.38
CA LEU A 84 51.15 15.10 -14.10
C LEU A 84 50.82 13.68 -14.57
N SER A 85 51.80 12.94 -15.09
CA SER A 85 51.66 11.53 -15.46
C SER A 85 51.22 10.68 -14.27
N GLY A 86 51.87 10.83 -13.12
CA GLY A 86 51.50 10.11 -11.89
C GLY A 86 50.15 10.54 -11.30
N ARG A 87 49.62 11.72 -11.66
CA ARG A 87 48.24 12.13 -11.33
C ARG A 87 47.22 11.53 -12.30
N VAL A 88 47.54 11.47 -13.60
CA VAL A 88 46.71 10.82 -14.61
C VAL A 88 46.57 9.34 -14.30
N GLU A 89 47.65 8.63 -14.00
CA GLU A 89 47.61 7.20 -13.66
C GLU A 89 46.77 6.92 -12.40
N ARG A 90 46.82 7.82 -11.41
CA ARG A 90 45.95 7.75 -10.22
C ARG A 90 44.48 8.00 -10.55
N LEU A 91 44.19 8.98 -11.42
CA LEU A 91 42.83 9.25 -11.87
C LEU A 91 42.27 8.10 -12.71
N GLU A 92 43.07 7.50 -13.58
CA GLU A 92 42.68 6.32 -14.37
C GLU A 92 42.35 5.14 -13.45
N LYS A 93 43.17 4.91 -12.41
CA LYS A 93 42.89 3.88 -11.41
C LYS A 93 41.61 4.15 -10.63
N GLN A 94 41.40 5.39 -10.17
CA GLN A 94 40.17 5.80 -9.49
C GLN A 94 38.94 5.68 -10.40
N PHE A 95 39.08 5.98 -11.69
CA PHE A 95 38.00 5.84 -12.66
C PHE A 95 37.67 4.37 -12.91
N GLY A 96 38.68 3.49 -12.93
CA GLY A 96 38.49 2.04 -12.97
C GLY A 96 37.72 1.54 -11.75
N GLU A 97 38.14 1.93 -10.55
CA GLU A 97 37.49 1.54 -9.29
C GLU A 97 36.02 2.03 -9.24
N LEU A 98 35.76 3.29 -9.64
CA LEU A 98 34.40 3.84 -9.72
C LEU A 98 33.55 3.15 -10.80
N SER A 99 34.15 2.80 -11.94
CA SER A 99 33.46 2.08 -13.00
C SER A 99 33.02 0.69 -12.53
N ASP A 100 33.88 0.00 -11.78
CA ASP A 100 33.57 -1.31 -11.20
C ASP A 100 32.48 -1.21 -10.12
N GLU A 101 32.53 -0.18 -9.28
CA GLU A 101 31.49 0.08 -8.27
C GLU A 101 30.13 0.37 -8.92
N VAL A 102 30.10 1.18 -9.98
CA VAL A 102 28.87 1.46 -10.74
C VAL A 102 28.32 0.19 -11.39
N ALA A 103 29.17 -0.64 -11.99
CA ALA A 103 28.74 -1.91 -12.58
C ALA A 103 28.15 -2.86 -11.52
N ALA A 104 28.73 -2.92 -10.32
CA ALA A 104 28.20 -3.70 -9.21
C ALA A 104 26.84 -3.18 -8.72
N LEU A 105 26.67 -1.86 -8.63
CA LEU A 105 25.38 -1.24 -8.26
C LEU A 105 24.30 -1.49 -9.32
N ASP A 106 24.64 -1.49 -10.60
CA ASP A 106 23.69 -1.79 -11.66
C ASP A 106 23.24 -3.26 -11.65
N LEU A 107 24.15 -4.18 -11.36
CA LEU A 107 23.80 -5.60 -11.11
C LEU A 107 22.85 -5.76 -9.93
N ASP A 108 23.09 -5.05 -8.81
CA ASP A 108 22.20 -5.10 -7.64
C ASP A 108 20.80 -4.53 -7.95
N ARG A 109 20.73 -3.42 -8.71
CA ARG A 109 19.44 -2.87 -9.17
C ARG A 109 18.69 -3.83 -10.07
N ASP A 110 19.39 -4.53 -10.97
CA ASP A 110 18.75 -5.50 -11.85
C ASP A 110 18.25 -6.74 -11.09
N ALA A 111 19.01 -7.20 -10.09
CA ALA A 111 18.57 -8.24 -9.16
C ALA A 111 17.33 -7.81 -8.37
N GLN A 112 17.31 -6.57 -7.85
CA GLN A 112 16.15 -6.01 -7.15
C GLN A 112 14.91 -5.91 -8.06
N ARG A 113 15.08 -5.48 -9.32
CA ARG A 113 13.98 -5.45 -10.30
C ARG A 113 13.47 -6.84 -10.63
N ALA A 114 14.36 -7.82 -10.75
CA ALA A 114 13.96 -9.21 -10.98
C ALA A 114 13.18 -9.77 -9.78
N LEU A 115 13.61 -9.47 -8.55
CA LEU A 115 12.91 -9.84 -7.33
C LEU A 115 11.52 -9.19 -7.28
N ALA A 116 11.42 -7.88 -7.55
CA ALA A 116 10.13 -7.18 -7.57
C ALA A 116 9.15 -7.84 -8.55
N ARG A 117 9.58 -8.14 -9.79
CA ARG A 117 8.75 -8.86 -10.76
C ARG A 117 8.35 -10.25 -10.30
N SER A 118 9.23 -10.96 -9.59
CA SER A 118 8.90 -12.28 -9.04
C SER A 118 7.87 -12.19 -7.92
N LEU A 119 7.94 -11.15 -7.07
CA LEU A 119 6.95 -10.91 -6.03
C LEU A 119 5.60 -10.55 -6.62
N ASP A 120 5.58 -9.71 -7.66
CA ASP A 120 4.33 -9.36 -8.37
C ASP A 120 3.68 -10.60 -8.99
N ALA A 121 4.48 -11.50 -9.58
CA ALA A 121 3.98 -12.76 -10.12
C ALA A 121 3.40 -13.68 -9.03
N VAL A 122 4.10 -13.82 -7.89
CA VAL A 122 3.59 -14.61 -6.75
C VAL A 122 2.31 -13.99 -6.17
N GLU A 123 2.23 -12.66 -6.07
CA GLU A 123 1.02 -11.98 -5.62
C GLU A 123 -0.17 -12.29 -6.54
N GLN A 124 0.06 -12.24 -7.86
CA GLN A 124 -0.96 -12.58 -8.85
C GLN A 124 -1.40 -14.05 -8.74
N ASP A 125 -0.46 -14.99 -8.60
CA ASP A 125 -0.76 -16.42 -8.42
C ASP A 125 -1.57 -16.68 -7.14
N VAL A 126 -1.23 -15.99 -6.04
CA VAL A 126 -1.96 -16.10 -4.76
C VAL A 126 -3.38 -15.55 -4.90
N LEU A 127 -3.56 -14.43 -5.61
CA LEU A 127 -4.89 -13.88 -5.89
C LEU A 127 -5.72 -14.81 -6.76
N GLU A 128 -5.13 -15.44 -7.77
CA GLU A 128 -5.79 -16.41 -8.63
C GLU A 128 -6.20 -17.66 -7.85
N LEU A 129 -5.29 -18.26 -7.08
CA LEU A 129 -5.58 -19.40 -6.23
C LEU A 129 -6.67 -19.07 -5.19
N ARG A 130 -6.61 -17.88 -4.59
CA ARG A 130 -7.63 -17.41 -3.64
C ARG A 130 -9.00 -17.35 -4.31
N ARG A 131 -9.10 -16.82 -5.54
CA ARG A 131 -10.36 -16.79 -6.29
C ARG A 131 -10.85 -18.20 -6.59
N GLU A 132 -9.97 -19.08 -7.08
CA GLU A 132 -10.34 -20.46 -7.36
C GLU A 132 -10.83 -21.22 -6.11
N MET A 133 -10.18 -21.02 -4.96
CA MET A 133 -10.60 -21.60 -3.70
C MET A 133 -11.97 -21.09 -3.26
N LEU A 134 -12.24 -19.78 -3.40
CA LEU A 134 -13.53 -19.20 -3.10
C LEU A 134 -14.61 -19.73 -4.06
N ASP A 135 -14.32 -19.84 -5.35
CA ASP A 135 -15.25 -20.38 -6.34
C ASP A 135 -15.59 -21.86 -6.08
N ARG A 136 -14.61 -22.66 -5.63
CA ARG A 136 -14.85 -24.06 -5.23
C ARG A 136 -15.74 -24.12 -4.00
N LEU A 137 -15.44 -23.31 -2.98
CA LEU A 137 -16.27 -23.22 -1.77
C LEU A 137 -17.68 -22.75 -2.08
N ASP A 138 -17.85 -21.82 -3.00
CA ASP A 138 -19.16 -21.31 -3.39
C ASP A 138 -20.02 -22.42 -4.02
N ARG A 139 -19.40 -23.25 -4.88
CA ARG A 139 -20.07 -24.42 -5.47
C ARG A 139 -20.40 -25.52 -4.46
N GLU A 140 -19.58 -25.72 -3.43
CA GLU A 140 -19.70 -26.84 -2.48
C GLU A 140 -20.53 -26.51 -1.23
N GLU A 141 -20.29 -25.36 -0.60
CA GLU A 141 -20.86 -24.98 0.71
C GLU A 141 -21.67 -23.67 0.67
N GLY A 142 -21.57 -22.89 -0.42
CA GLY A 142 -22.08 -21.53 -0.51
C GLY A 142 -21.18 -20.53 0.21
N VAL A 143 -20.78 -19.46 -0.50
CA VAL A 143 -20.02 -18.36 0.07
C VAL A 143 -20.93 -17.14 0.22
N VAL A 144 -20.83 -16.49 1.38
CA VAL A 144 -21.55 -15.25 1.69
C VAL A 144 -20.53 -14.14 1.81
N ALA A 145 -20.65 -13.12 0.95
CA ALA A 145 -19.89 -11.89 1.12
C ALA A 145 -20.43 -11.11 2.33
N GLY A 146 -19.54 -10.66 3.19
CA GLY A 146 -19.90 -9.90 4.38
C GLY A 146 -19.12 -8.60 4.45
N VAL A 147 -19.73 -7.56 4.99
CA VAL A 147 -19.10 -6.25 5.14
C VAL A 147 -19.46 -5.69 6.51
N LEU A 148 -18.46 -5.28 7.27
CA LEU A 148 -18.63 -4.55 8.52
C LEU A 148 -17.91 -3.21 8.40
N LEU A 149 -18.62 -2.10 8.54
CA LEU A 149 -18.07 -0.75 8.48
C LEU A 149 -18.50 0.04 9.71
N SER A 150 -17.61 0.91 10.18
CA SER A 150 -17.92 1.97 11.12
C SER A 150 -17.22 3.28 10.75
N GLU A 151 -17.84 4.38 11.12
CA GLU A 151 -17.28 5.71 10.95
C GLU A 151 -16.03 5.86 11.82
N GLU A 152 -14.94 6.28 11.20
CA GLU A 152 -13.58 6.42 11.72
C GLU A 152 -13.00 5.14 12.37
N GLY A 153 -13.66 3.99 12.22
CA GLY A 153 -13.33 2.77 12.95
C GLY A 153 -13.86 2.74 14.39
N GLU A 154 -14.92 3.50 14.70
CA GLU A 154 -15.57 3.48 16.00
C GLU A 154 -15.94 2.04 16.38
N ALA A 155 -15.56 1.64 17.59
CA ALA A 155 -15.85 0.32 18.18
C ALA A 155 -15.49 -0.89 17.28
N GLU A 156 -14.53 -0.75 16.35
CA GLU A 156 -14.22 -1.78 15.34
C GLU A 156 -14.01 -3.18 15.95
N ALA A 157 -13.24 -3.28 17.03
CA ALA A 157 -12.98 -4.56 17.68
C ALA A 157 -14.22 -5.20 18.32
N LEU A 158 -15.11 -4.38 18.91
CA LEU A 158 -16.35 -4.87 19.53
C LEU A 158 -17.36 -5.28 18.47
N LEU A 159 -17.51 -4.47 17.42
CA LEU A 159 -18.36 -4.78 16.28
C LEU A 159 -17.89 -6.03 15.55
N ALA A 160 -16.58 -6.20 15.35
CA ALA A 160 -16.02 -7.38 14.69
C ALA A 160 -16.29 -8.65 15.50
N ASP A 161 -16.12 -8.60 16.83
CA ASP A 161 -16.44 -9.72 17.70
C ASP A 161 -17.96 -10.04 17.70
N ALA A 162 -18.81 -9.02 17.78
CA ALA A 162 -20.26 -9.21 17.71
C ALA A 162 -20.70 -9.77 16.35
N TYR A 163 -20.10 -9.29 15.26
CA TYR A 163 -20.35 -9.75 13.90
C TYR A 163 -19.94 -11.21 13.73
N GLU A 164 -18.78 -11.60 14.24
CA GLU A 164 -18.28 -12.98 14.15
C GLU A 164 -19.07 -13.94 15.03
N ARG A 165 -19.54 -13.50 16.20
CA ARG A 165 -20.47 -14.27 17.04
C ARG A 165 -21.82 -14.46 16.34
N ALA A 166 -22.36 -13.41 15.73
CA ALA A 166 -23.58 -13.51 14.92
C ALA A 166 -23.37 -14.48 13.73
N ALA A 167 -22.27 -14.34 12.99
CA ALA A 167 -21.93 -15.25 11.91
C ALA A 167 -21.90 -16.72 12.39
N ALA A 168 -21.22 -16.99 13.51
CA ALA A 168 -21.10 -18.33 14.07
C ALA A 168 -22.45 -18.92 14.51
N GLU A 169 -23.35 -18.12 15.08
CA GLU A 169 -24.69 -18.55 15.49
C GLU A 169 -25.53 -19.04 14.30
N TYR A 170 -25.42 -18.37 13.15
CA TYR A 170 -26.07 -18.77 11.91
C TYR A 170 -25.27 -19.81 11.11
N GLY A 171 -24.26 -20.45 11.70
CA GLY A 171 -23.48 -21.53 11.09
C GLY A 171 -22.44 -21.07 10.06
N LEU A 172 -22.17 -19.77 9.97
CA LEU A 172 -21.17 -19.21 9.07
C LEU A 172 -19.77 -19.27 9.70
N ARG A 173 -18.77 -19.47 8.84
CA ARG A 173 -17.36 -19.49 9.27
C ARG A 173 -16.55 -18.47 8.45
N PRO A 174 -15.85 -17.52 9.10
CA PRO A 174 -15.00 -16.57 8.40
C PRO A 174 -13.79 -17.30 7.80
N ARG A 175 -13.68 -17.27 6.46
CA ARG A 175 -12.54 -17.85 5.72
C ARG A 175 -11.51 -16.80 5.39
N VAL A 176 -11.97 -15.61 5.01
CA VAL A 176 -11.10 -14.50 4.66
C VAL A 176 -11.59 -13.24 5.35
N ARG A 177 -10.62 -12.46 5.84
CA ARG A 177 -10.81 -11.12 6.39
C ARG A 177 -9.87 -10.19 5.65
N ALA A 178 -10.41 -9.12 5.08
CA ALA A 178 -9.62 -8.08 4.43
C ALA A 178 -9.99 -6.74 5.04
N ALA A 179 -8.98 -5.96 5.43
CA ALA A 179 -9.21 -4.60 5.88
C ALA A 179 -9.82 -3.77 4.74
N TYR A 180 -10.91 -3.09 5.03
CA TYR A 180 -11.55 -2.15 4.13
C TYR A 180 -11.06 -0.75 4.47
N THR A 181 -10.38 -0.13 3.51
CA THR A 181 -9.99 1.28 3.57
C THR A 181 -10.47 1.97 2.29
N ALA A 182 -11.56 2.73 2.39
CA ALA A 182 -12.01 3.53 1.25
C ALA A 182 -11.05 4.69 1.02
N ALA A 183 -10.20 4.59 -0.01
CA ALA A 183 -9.23 5.62 -0.37
C ALA A 183 -9.87 6.94 -0.90
N ALA A 184 -11.19 6.99 -1.10
CA ALA A 184 -11.90 8.12 -1.71
C ALA A 184 -12.95 8.83 -0.82
N ALA A 185 -13.40 8.21 0.28
CA ALA A 185 -14.44 8.73 1.17
C ALA A 185 -14.03 8.53 2.63
N GLY A 186 -13.01 9.30 3.04
CA GLY A 186 -12.11 9.07 4.18
C GLY A 186 -12.68 8.99 5.60
N ALA A 187 -13.97 8.69 5.77
CA ALA A 187 -14.58 8.49 7.08
C ALA A 187 -14.79 7.01 7.44
N TYR A 188 -15.03 6.08 6.49
CA TYR A 188 -15.42 4.71 6.87
C TYR A 188 -14.26 3.71 6.81
N ARG A 189 -14.10 2.95 7.90
CA ARG A 189 -13.14 1.85 8.03
C ARG A 189 -13.88 0.58 8.42
N GLY A 190 -13.29 -0.57 8.12
CA GLY A 190 -13.83 -1.82 8.61
C GLY A 190 -13.22 -3.05 7.95
N THR A 191 -14.01 -4.12 7.86
CA THR A 191 -13.54 -5.42 7.39
C THR A 191 -14.52 -6.02 6.39
N VAL A 192 -13.99 -6.51 5.27
CA VAL A 192 -14.70 -7.38 4.33
C VAL A 192 -14.45 -8.82 4.71
N TYR A 193 -15.52 -9.59 4.78
CA TYR A 193 -15.54 -11.00 5.13
C TYR A 193 -15.94 -11.84 3.92
N HIS A 194 -15.30 -12.99 3.77
CA HIS A 194 -15.86 -14.11 3.01
C HIS A 194 -16.20 -15.22 3.98
N LEU A 195 -17.49 -15.47 4.14
CA LEU A 195 -18.03 -16.45 5.06
C LEU A 195 -18.47 -17.70 4.28
N SER A 196 -18.24 -18.89 4.82
CA SER A 196 -18.74 -20.14 4.22
C SER A 196 -19.70 -20.86 5.16
N GLY A 197 -20.56 -21.70 4.60
CA GLY A 197 -21.33 -22.70 5.35
C GLY A 197 -22.84 -22.63 5.12
N ARG A 198 -23.33 -21.59 4.43
CA ARG A 198 -24.73 -21.43 4.06
C ARG A 198 -24.87 -20.68 2.75
N ARG A 199 -26.01 -20.88 2.09
CA ARG A 199 -26.42 -20.09 0.92
C ARG A 199 -26.90 -18.70 1.34
N PRO A 200 -26.54 -17.65 0.58
CA PRO A 200 -26.82 -16.26 0.93
C PRO A 200 -28.32 -15.96 1.02
N GLU A 201 -29.15 -16.54 0.16
CA GLU A 201 -30.60 -16.25 0.13
C GLU A 201 -31.31 -16.79 1.37
N VAL A 202 -31.03 -18.05 1.72
CA VAL A 202 -31.61 -18.70 2.91
C VAL A 202 -31.16 -17.99 4.19
N LEU A 203 -29.88 -17.61 4.25
CA LEU A 203 -29.34 -16.85 5.37
C LEU A 203 -30.05 -15.50 5.50
N ALA A 204 -30.24 -14.77 4.40
CA ALA A 204 -30.88 -13.46 4.43
C ALA A 204 -32.34 -13.55 4.90
N GLU A 205 -33.08 -14.57 4.47
CA GLU A 205 -34.45 -14.82 4.94
C GLU A 205 -34.50 -15.15 6.44
N ASP A 206 -33.59 -16.00 6.93
CA ASP A 206 -33.51 -16.37 8.35
C ASP A 206 -33.17 -15.15 9.23
N LEU A 207 -32.13 -14.39 8.87
CA LEU A 207 -31.72 -13.18 9.57
C LEU A 207 -32.84 -12.13 9.58
N PHE A 208 -33.50 -11.93 8.44
CA PHE A 208 -34.57 -10.95 8.32
C PHE A 208 -35.83 -11.38 9.07
N THR A 209 -36.15 -12.68 9.09
CA THR A 209 -37.25 -13.24 9.90
C THR A 209 -37.00 -13.00 11.39
N PHE A 210 -35.76 -13.20 11.86
CA PHE A 210 -35.38 -12.89 13.23
C PHE A 210 -35.59 -11.40 13.55
N VAL A 211 -35.07 -10.50 12.71
CA VAL A 211 -35.19 -9.05 12.87
C VAL A 211 -36.65 -8.61 12.94
N ARG A 212 -37.53 -9.18 12.11
CA ARG A 212 -38.97 -8.88 12.15
C ARG A 212 -39.67 -9.38 13.41
N GLY A 213 -39.15 -10.45 14.02
CA GLY A 213 -39.63 -11.00 15.28
C GLY A 213 -38.98 -10.36 16.52
N LEU A 214 -38.06 -9.41 16.34
CA LEU A 214 -37.34 -8.78 17.43
C LEU A 214 -38.24 -7.74 18.12
N TYR A 215 -38.64 -8.06 19.34
CA TYR A 215 -39.47 -7.19 20.18
C TYR A 215 -38.85 -6.87 21.55
N ASP A 216 -37.83 -7.62 21.96
CA ASP A 216 -37.15 -7.43 23.25
C ASP A 216 -35.66 -7.08 23.00
N PRO A 217 -35.17 -5.91 23.45
CA PRO A 217 -33.76 -5.55 23.34
C PRO A 217 -32.84 -6.45 24.18
N ARG A 218 -33.38 -7.24 25.11
CA ARG A 218 -32.62 -8.16 25.99
C ARG A 218 -32.54 -9.59 25.46
N ASP A 219 -32.96 -9.83 24.22
CA ASP A 219 -32.81 -11.14 23.59
C ASP A 219 -31.32 -11.55 23.56
N PRO A 220 -30.94 -12.72 24.10
CA PRO A 220 -29.56 -13.18 24.17
C PRO A 220 -28.92 -13.55 22.82
N SER A 221 -29.63 -13.45 21.68
CA SER A 221 -29.06 -13.72 20.36
C SER A 221 -27.85 -12.83 20.04
N ALA A 222 -26.85 -13.39 19.34
CA ALA A 222 -25.69 -12.64 18.91
C ALA A 222 -26.03 -11.63 17.80
N LEU A 223 -27.08 -11.88 17.00
CA LEU A 223 -27.57 -10.89 16.03
C LEU A 223 -28.16 -9.66 16.73
N ASN A 224 -28.96 -9.85 17.79
CA ASN A 224 -29.46 -8.72 18.58
C ASN A 224 -28.30 -7.95 19.25
N ALA A 225 -27.29 -8.65 19.75
CA ALA A 225 -26.08 -8.01 20.28
C ALA A 225 -25.38 -7.15 19.20
N LEU A 226 -25.19 -7.66 17.99
CA LEU A 226 -24.63 -6.89 16.87
C LEU A 226 -25.48 -5.65 16.53
N LEU A 227 -26.80 -5.79 16.46
CA LEU A 227 -27.71 -4.68 16.17
C LEU A 227 -27.71 -3.62 17.27
N THR A 228 -27.57 -4.05 18.53
CA THR A 228 -27.45 -3.16 19.68
C THR A 228 -26.13 -2.40 19.67
N GLU A 229 -25.02 -3.06 19.37
CA GLU A 229 -23.71 -2.41 19.22
C GLU A 229 -23.71 -1.42 18.03
N LEU A 230 -24.36 -1.77 16.92
CA LEU A 230 -24.56 -0.85 15.79
C LEU A 230 -25.43 0.36 16.18
N ALA A 231 -26.50 0.16 16.96
CA ALA A 231 -27.33 1.25 17.48
C ALA A 231 -26.58 2.18 18.45
N ALA A 232 -25.62 1.64 19.19
CA ALA A 232 -24.81 2.40 20.15
C ALA A 232 -23.73 3.28 19.49
N LEU A 233 -23.48 3.11 18.19
CA LEU A 233 -22.54 3.96 17.46
C LEU A 233 -23.02 5.41 17.41
N ARG A 234 -22.05 6.32 17.63
CA ARG A 234 -22.25 7.76 17.46
C ARG A 234 -22.21 8.15 15.98
N GLY A 235 -21.36 7.46 15.20
CA GLY A 235 -21.28 7.60 13.76
C GLY A 235 -22.21 6.65 13.00
N GLY A 236 -22.00 6.59 11.69
CA GLY A 236 -22.61 5.58 10.82
C GLY A 236 -21.94 4.22 10.94
N GLY A 237 -22.72 3.15 10.76
CA GLY A 237 -22.22 1.78 10.73
C GLY A 237 -23.01 0.91 9.76
N VAL A 238 -22.36 -0.11 9.20
CA VAL A 238 -22.98 -1.06 8.27
C VAL A 238 -22.55 -2.45 8.67
N ALA A 239 -23.49 -3.38 8.79
CA ALA A 239 -23.21 -4.81 8.84
C ALA A 239 -24.01 -5.52 7.75
N GLN A 240 -23.33 -6.27 6.90
CA GLN A 240 -23.91 -6.98 5.77
C GLN A 240 -23.55 -8.46 5.84
N PHE A 241 -24.55 -9.30 5.62
CA PHE A 241 -24.45 -10.75 5.45
C PHE A 241 -25.10 -11.13 4.11
N GLY A 242 -24.32 -11.07 3.03
CA GLY A 242 -24.80 -11.27 1.67
C GLY A 242 -25.91 -10.26 1.34
N PRO A 243 -27.12 -10.73 1.00
CA PRO A 243 -28.27 -9.84 0.73
C PRO A 243 -28.78 -9.08 1.97
N PHE A 244 -28.63 -9.64 3.17
CA PHE A 244 -29.10 -8.99 4.39
C PHE A 244 -28.17 -7.84 4.78
N THR A 245 -28.72 -6.64 4.95
CA THR A 245 -27.96 -5.44 5.33
C THR A 245 -28.63 -4.74 6.50
N ALA A 246 -27.85 -4.48 7.55
CA ALA A 246 -28.21 -3.64 8.68
C ALA A 246 -27.38 -2.37 8.64
N VAL A 247 -28.05 -1.22 8.72
CA VAL A 247 -27.41 0.09 8.60
C VAL A 247 -27.82 0.96 9.78
N SER A 248 -26.81 1.48 10.46
CA SER A 248 -26.94 2.46 11.53
C SER A 248 -26.47 3.82 11.04
N THR A 249 -27.27 4.83 11.34
CA THR A 249 -26.94 6.25 11.19
C THR A 249 -27.30 6.94 12.49
N GLN A 250 -26.89 8.21 12.65
CA GLN A 250 -27.23 9.01 13.83
C GLN A 250 -28.73 9.04 14.15
N THR A 251 -29.60 8.91 13.15
CA THR A 251 -31.06 9.07 13.29
C THR A 251 -31.86 7.80 13.07
N ALA A 252 -31.27 6.73 12.56
CA ALA A 252 -32.00 5.52 12.21
C ALA A 252 -31.13 4.27 12.26
N LEU A 253 -31.74 3.15 12.69
CA LEU A 253 -31.21 1.80 12.50
C LEU A 253 -32.21 1.04 11.64
N VAL A 254 -31.83 0.68 10.41
CA VAL A 254 -32.73 0.04 9.45
C VAL A 254 -32.09 -1.24 8.92
N CYS A 255 -32.88 -2.30 8.83
CA CYS A 255 -32.46 -3.56 8.23
C CYS A 255 -33.27 -3.82 6.96
N GLY A 256 -32.64 -4.43 5.96
CA GLY A 256 -33.33 -4.81 4.73
C GLY A 256 -32.59 -5.91 3.97
N VAL A 257 -33.30 -6.51 3.01
CA VAL A 257 -32.72 -7.50 2.09
C VAL A 257 -32.52 -6.83 0.74
N LEU A 258 -31.27 -6.47 0.45
CA LEU A 258 -30.83 -5.87 -0.80
C LEU A 258 -30.26 -6.95 -1.73
N PRO A 259 -30.44 -6.86 -3.06
CA PRO A 259 -29.76 -7.76 -3.97
C PRO A 259 -28.24 -7.59 -3.83
N GLU A 260 -27.50 -8.69 -3.94
CA GLU A 260 -26.04 -8.68 -3.84
C GLU A 260 -25.45 -8.00 -5.09
N GLU A 261 -25.25 -6.69 -5.00
CA GLU A 261 -24.55 -5.93 -6.03
C GLU A 261 -23.05 -6.01 -5.72
N GLY A 262 -22.24 -6.55 -6.64
CA GLY A 262 -20.78 -6.60 -6.56
C GLY A 262 -20.09 -5.22 -6.62
N THR A 263 -20.75 -4.18 -6.13
CA THR A 263 -20.25 -2.80 -6.03
C THR A 263 -19.61 -2.57 -4.66
N PRO A 264 -18.64 -1.62 -4.57
CA PRO A 264 -18.04 -1.27 -3.29
C PRO A 264 -19.13 -0.80 -2.32
N PRO A 265 -18.97 -1.05 -1.00
CA PRO A 265 -20.00 -0.76 -0.03
C PRO A 265 -20.33 0.74 -0.07
N ALA A 266 -21.60 1.03 -0.34
CA ALA A 266 -22.12 2.39 -0.40
C ALA A 266 -22.10 3.03 0.99
N GLU A 267 -22.06 4.36 1.01
CA GLU A 267 -22.10 5.12 2.27
C GLU A 267 -23.39 4.80 3.05
N PRO A 268 -23.36 4.79 4.40
CA PRO A 268 -24.49 4.34 5.21
C PRO A 268 -25.80 5.07 4.89
N TRP A 269 -25.78 6.38 4.64
CA TRP A 269 -26.99 7.12 4.30
C TRP A 269 -27.60 6.67 2.96
N GLN A 270 -26.79 6.37 1.96
CA GLN A 270 -27.26 5.87 0.67
C GLN A 270 -27.92 4.49 0.83
N LEU A 271 -27.40 3.66 1.73
CA LEU A 271 -28.00 2.36 2.03
C LEU A 271 -29.32 2.50 2.80
N VAL A 272 -29.43 3.46 3.73
CA VAL A 272 -30.70 3.76 4.41
C VAL A 272 -31.76 4.17 3.40
N ASP A 273 -31.44 5.08 2.48
CA ASP A 273 -32.40 5.52 1.45
C ASP A 273 -32.85 4.36 0.57
N ARG A 274 -31.91 3.51 0.10
CA ARG A 274 -32.24 2.31 -0.67
C ARG A 274 -33.12 1.32 0.11
N ILE A 275 -32.84 1.09 1.40
CA ILE A 275 -33.65 0.17 2.22
C ILE A 275 -35.05 0.73 2.41
N ARG A 276 -35.20 2.05 2.57
CA ARG A 276 -36.52 2.70 2.70
C ARG A 276 -37.37 2.62 1.45
N GLU A 277 -36.74 2.58 0.28
CA GLU A 277 -37.41 2.37 -1.02
C GLU A 277 -37.88 0.93 -1.23
N LEU A 278 -37.37 -0.04 -0.45
CA LEU A 278 -37.82 -1.43 -0.54
C LEU A 278 -39.29 -1.58 -0.10
N PRO A 279 -40.01 -2.57 -0.65
CA PRO A 279 -41.35 -2.85 -0.17
C PRO A 279 -41.34 -3.26 1.32
N PRO A 280 -42.43 -2.96 2.07
CA PRO A 280 -42.45 -3.04 3.53
C PRO A 280 -42.26 -4.46 4.09
N ASP A 281 -42.40 -5.47 3.23
CA ASP A 281 -42.12 -6.87 3.53
C ASP A 281 -40.62 -7.21 3.50
N ARG A 282 -39.75 -6.31 3.01
CA ARG A 282 -38.29 -6.49 2.86
C ARG A 282 -37.45 -5.44 3.59
N GLN A 283 -38.10 -4.58 4.38
CA GLN A 283 -37.44 -3.64 5.27
C GLN A 283 -38.00 -3.75 6.69
N SER A 284 -37.18 -3.41 7.68
CA SER A 284 -37.55 -3.35 9.09
C SER A 284 -36.87 -2.16 9.74
N ASP A 285 -37.66 -1.27 10.33
CA ASP A 285 -37.15 -0.14 11.11
C ASP A 285 -36.95 -0.57 12.56
N LEU A 286 -35.69 -0.52 13.00
CA LEU A 286 -35.25 -0.86 14.33
C LEU A 286 -34.75 0.37 15.09
N SER A 287 -35.12 1.58 14.66
CA SER A 287 -34.67 2.83 15.29
C SER A 287 -35.07 2.94 16.77
N TRP A 288 -36.04 2.15 17.23
CA TRP A 288 -36.40 2.00 18.64
C TRP A 288 -35.30 1.39 19.52
N LEU A 289 -34.33 0.67 18.93
CA LEU A 289 -33.14 0.14 19.64
C LEU A 289 -32.11 1.23 19.95
N ARG A 290 -32.17 2.39 19.28
CA ARG A 290 -31.29 3.50 19.60
C ARG A 290 -31.71 4.09 20.93
N THR A 291 -30.79 4.13 21.89
CA THR A 291 -30.96 4.93 23.10
C THR A 291 -30.90 6.40 22.68
N ALA A 292 -31.99 7.13 22.92
CA ALA A 292 -31.98 8.58 22.78
C ALA A 292 -31.04 9.16 23.82
N ASP A 293 -29.90 9.67 23.38
CA ASP A 293 -29.08 10.59 24.17
C ASP A 293 -29.77 11.97 24.26
#